data_AF-A0A382HN48-F1
#
_entry.id   AF-A0A382HN48-F1
#
_cell.length_a   1.000
_cell.length_b   1.000
_cell.length_c   1.000
_cell.angle_alpha   90.00
_cell.angle_beta   90.00
_cell.angle_gamma   90.00
#
_symmetry.space_group_name_H-M   'P 1'
#
loop_
_entity.id
_entity.type
_entity.pdbx_description
1 polymer ?
#
loop_
_entity_poly.entity_id
_entity_poly.type
_entity_poly.pdbx_seq_one_letter_code
_entity_poly.pdbx_strand_id
1 'polypeptide(L)' 'MAEVKPAEVSAILRQQLAGFKSETELQEVGTVLQVGDGIARIYGLTNVQSGELIEFENGLKAI' A
#
# COMPACT_ATOMS: atom_id res chain seq x y z
N MET A 1 22.22 -6.70 3.87
CA MET A 1 21.64 -5.96 2.73
C MET A 1 20.51 -6.83 2.21
N ALA A 2 19.26 -6.37 2.37
CA ALA A 2 18.08 -7.20 2.15
C ALA A 2 17.90 -7.52 0.65
N GLU A 3 17.90 -8.82 0.33
CA GLU A 3 17.43 -9.35 -0.95
C GLU A 3 15.95 -9.02 -1.11
N VAL A 4 15.64 -8.03 -1.97
CA VAL A 4 14.28 -7.84 -2.46
C VAL A 4 13.97 -9.03 -3.36
N LYS A 5 13.13 -9.94 -2.87
CA LYS A 5 12.76 -11.15 -3.61
C LYS A 5 11.98 -10.76 -4.88
N PRO A 6 12.43 -11.13 -6.09
CA PRO A 6 11.78 -10.76 -7.35
C PRO A 6 10.36 -11.36 -7.50
N ALA A 7 10.02 -12.35 -6.68
CA ALA A 7 8.69 -12.95 -6.62
C ALA A 7 7.61 -11.96 -6.16
N GLU A 8 7.91 -11.08 -5.19
CA GLU A 8 6.92 -10.11 -4.69
C GLU A 8 6.68 -8.98 -5.69
N VAL A 9 7.75 -8.50 -6.34
CA VAL A 9 7.64 -7.48 -7.38
C VAL A 9 6.81 -7.98 -8.56
N SER A 10 6.99 -9.25 -8.94
CA SER A 10 6.22 -9.89 -10.02
C SER A 10 4.74 -10.08 -9.67
N ALA A 11 4.42 -10.33 -8.41
CA ALA A 11 3.03 -10.45 -7.95
C ALA A 11 2.32 -9.09 -8.00
N ILE A 12 3.00 -8.02 -7.55
CA ILE A 12 2.48 -6.65 -7.61
C ILE A 12 2.25 -6.22 -9.06
N LEU A 13 3.19 -6.48 -9.97
CA LEU A 13 3.05 -6.18 -11.41
C LEU A 13 1.89 -6.94 -12.07
N ARG A 14 1.67 -8.22 -11.72
CA ARG A 14 0.52 -9.00 -12.23
C ARG A 14 -0.80 -8.50 -11.67
N GLN A 15 -0.82 -8.09 -10.41
CA GLN A 15 -2.01 -7.53 -9.77
C GLN A 15 -2.38 -6.16 -10.34
N GLN A 16 -1.39 -5.35 -10.73
CA GLN A 16 -1.59 -4.09 -11.45
C GLN A 16 -2.13 -4.29 -12.88
N LEU A 17 -1.75 -5.38 -13.56
CA LEU A 17 -2.28 -5.72 -14.89
C LEU A 17 -3.68 -6.35 -14.83
N ALA A 18 -3.98 -7.12 -13.78
CA ALA A 18 -5.28 -7.76 -13.58
C ALA A 18 -6.34 -6.80 -13.00
N GLY A 19 -5.90 -5.81 -12.23
CA GLY A 19 -6.75 -4.76 -11.68
C GLY A 19 -6.41 -3.44 -12.32
N PHE A 20 -7.01 -3.14 -13.48
CA PHE A 20 -7.22 -1.78 -13.95
C PHE A 20 -8.18 -1.07 -12.97
N LYS A 21 -7.73 -0.91 -11.73
CA LYS A 21 -8.41 -0.11 -10.72
C LYS A 21 -8.26 1.32 -11.16
N SER A 22 -9.37 2.02 -11.20
CA SER A 22 -9.41 3.38 -11.73
C SER A 22 -8.40 4.21 -10.95
N GLU A 23 -7.68 5.10 -11.62
CA GLU A 23 -6.66 5.97 -11.01
C GLU A 23 -7.19 6.68 -9.73
N THR A 24 -8.50 6.92 -9.69
CA THR A 24 -9.27 7.42 -8.53
C THR A 24 -9.22 6.51 -7.30
N GLU A 25 -9.29 5.18 -7.44
CA GLU A 25 -9.22 4.26 -6.29
C GLU A 25 -7.83 4.26 -5.63
N LEU A 26 -6.76 4.47 -6.41
CA LEU A 26 -5.40 4.57 -5.88
C LEU A 26 -5.14 5.89 -5.13
N GLN A 27 -5.97 6.91 -5.35
CA GLN A 27 -5.87 8.19 -4.63
C GLN A 27 -6.33 8.05 -3.17
N GLU A 28 -7.33 7.22 -2.92
CA GLU A 28 -7.96 7.06 -1.60
C GLU A 28 -7.67 5.70 -0.93
N VAL A 29 -7.22 4.69 -1.68
CA VAL A 29 -6.94 3.34 -1.17
C VAL A 29 -5.49 2.95 -1.48
N GLY A 30 -4.81 2.40 -0.47
CA GLY A 30 -3.44 1.92 -0.57
C GLY A 30 -3.30 0.44 -0.23
N THR A 31 -2.22 -0.17 -0.71
CA THR A 31 -1.84 -1.55 -0.37
C THR A 31 -0.62 -1.53 0.54
N VAL A 32 -0.71 -2.22 1.69
CA VAL A 32 0.41 -2.33 2.63
C VAL A 32 1.47 -3.25 2.03
N LEU A 33 2.67 -2.72 1.81
CA LEU A 33 3.81 -3.48 1.31
C LEU A 33 4.60 -4.13 2.45
N GLN A 34 4.75 -3.41 3.56
CA GLN A 34 5.57 -3.87 4.68
C GLN A 34 5.06 -3.28 6.00
N VAL A 35 5.14 -4.06 7.08
CA VAL A 35 4.88 -3.59 8.45
C VAL A 35 6.04 -4.03 9.33
N GLY A 36 6.55 -3.12 10.17
CA GLY A 36 7.61 -3.41 11.14
C GLY A 36 7.73 -2.33 12.20
N ASP A 37 7.95 -2.71 13.46
CA ASP A 37 8.15 -1.80 14.61
C ASP A 37 7.14 -0.64 14.70
N GLY A 38 5.87 -0.92 14.40
CA GLY A 38 4.79 0.08 14.44
C GLY A 38 4.76 1.03 13.23
N ILE A 39 5.61 0.82 12.23
CA ILE A 39 5.64 1.59 10.98
C ILE A 39 5.17 0.70 9.84
N ALA A 40 4.21 1.19 9.05
CA ALA A 40 3.73 0.54 7.84
C ALA A 40 4.19 1.32 6.60
N ARG A 41 4.64 0.61 5.57
CA ARG A 41 4.94 1.19 4.25
C ARG A 41 3.80 0.81 3.31
N ILE A 42 3.05 1.81 2.87
CA ILE A 42 1.86 1.65 2.02
C ILE A 42 2.18 2.22 0.64
N TYR A 43 1.70 1.54 -0.40
CA TYR A 43 1.75 2.01 -1.78
C TYR A 43 0.36 2.41 -2.26
N GLY A 44 0.23 3.60 -2.84
CA GLY A 44 -1.06 4.22 -3.16
C GLY A 44 -1.29 5.44 -2.26
N LEU A 45 -2.56 5.73 -1.95
CA LEU A 45 -2.96 6.87 -1.10
C LEU A 45 -2.37 8.18 -1.59
N THR A 46 -2.43 8.43 -2.90
CA THR A 46 -1.73 9.56 -3.51
C THR A 46 -2.24 10.94 -3.05
N ASN A 47 -3.44 10.99 -2.47
CA ASN A 47 -4.07 12.21 -1.98
C ASN A 47 -4.03 12.36 -0.44
N VAL A 48 -3.39 11.43 0.27
CA VAL A 48 -3.33 11.48 1.74
C VAL A 48 -2.42 12.61 2.22
N GLN A 49 -2.84 13.29 3.27
CA GLN A 49 -2.08 14.38 3.88
C GLN A 49 -1.23 13.90 5.04
N SER A 50 -0.13 14.61 5.29
CA SER A 50 0.70 14.39 6.47
C SER A 50 -0.12 14.62 7.75
N GLY A 51 -0.20 13.62 8.63
CA GLY A 51 -0.98 13.71 9.86
C GLY A 51 -2.45 13.30 9.70
N GLU A 52 -2.83 12.76 8.55
CA GLU A 52 -4.16 12.22 8.32
C GLU A 52 -4.27 10.80 8.90
N LEU A 53 -5.44 10.52 9.49
CA LEU A 53 -5.70 9.23 10.11
C LEU A 53 -6.08 8.20 9.03
N ILE A 54 -5.32 7.12 8.95
CA ILE A 54 -5.57 6.02 8.01
C ILE A 54 -6.17 4.85 8.77
N GLU A 55 -7.30 4.34 8.28
CA GLU A 55 -7.93 3.14 8.81
C GLU A 55 -7.56 1.92 7.95
N PHE A 56 -7.07 0.87 8.60
CA PHE A 56 -6.78 -0.40 7.96
C PHE A 56 -8.00 -1.31 8.02
N GLU A 57 -8.06 -2.30 7.12
CA GLU A 57 -9.17 -3.28 7.09
C GLU A 57 -9.33 -4.08 8.39
N ASN A 58 -8.29 -4.16 9.21
CA ASN A 58 -8.32 -4.82 10.51
C ASN A 58 -8.83 -3.91 11.65
N GLY A 59 -9.28 -2.69 11.35
CA GLY A 59 -9.77 -1.70 12.32
C GLY A 59 -8.65 -0.97 13.07
N LEU A 60 -7.38 -1.20 12.74
CA LEU A 60 -6.27 -0.40 13.25
C LEU A 60 -6.29 0.98 12.60
N LYS A 61 -5.75 1.95 13.34
CA LYS A 61 -5.65 3.34 12.89
C LYS A 61 -4.20 3.78 13.00
N ALA A 62 -3.65 4.35 11.94
CA ALA A 62 -2.32 4.95 11.93
C ALA A 62 -2.37 6.40 11.44
N ILE A 63 -1.25 7.08 11.64
CA ILE A 63 -0.99 8.47 11.23
C ILE A 63 0.37 8.49 10.55
#